data_AF-A0A845G7H1-F1
#
_entry.id   AF-A0A845G7H1-F1
#
_cell.length_a   1.000
_cell.length_b   1.000
_cell.length_c   1.000
_cell.angle_alpha   90.00
_cell.angle_beta   90.00
_cell.angle_gamma   90.00
#
_symmetry.space_group_name_H-M   'P 1'
#
loop_
_entity.id
_entity.type
_entity.pdbx_description
1 polymer ?
#
loop_
_entity_poly.entity_id
_entity_poly.type
_entity_poly.pdbx_seq_one_letter_code
_entity_poly.pdbx_strand_id
1 'polypeptide(L)'
;MSSPPVSDSTRRLLDAVRKLERTLQSVGLPRILARLPVCWLCWHYCRTLDQKIVRIRRIAGKFEQWLPAIRAYSGEGAAQLELIDVDLSMRNDIEVTKNTMWELRSYCLDVGRMFDQLGYQSQGLRRRQALFLQILESSCVSACTMQDALAEHDNAALAMLRARQALERARTGEAPAV
;
A
#
# COMPACT_ATOMS: atom_id res chain seq x y z
N MET A 1 -4.00 -10.61 -18.64
CA MET A 1 -2.54 -10.73 -18.79
C MET A 1 -1.97 -11.04 -17.43
N SER A 2 -1.54 -12.29 -17.20
CA SER A 2 -1.06 -12.73 -15.88
C SER A 2 0.41 -12.36 -15.75
N SER A 3 0.73 -11.37 -14.92
CA SER A 3 2.12 -11.06 -14.57
C SER A 3 2.75 -12.30 -13.91
N PRO A 4 3.95 -12.74 -14.32
CA PRO A 4 4.62 -13.84 -13.65
C PRO A 4 4.83 -13.48 -12.17
N PRO A 5 4.74 -14.46 -11.25
CA PRO A 5 4.96 -14.19 -9.84
C PRO A 5 6.33 -13.55 -9.66
N VAL A 6 6.44 -12.54 -8.79
CA VAL A 6 7.66 -11.71 -8.70
C VAL A 6 8.88 -12.51 -8.27
N SER A 7 8.68 -13.64 -7.60
CA SER A 7 9.71 -14.66 -7.35
C SER A 7 10.34 -15.18 -8.65
N ASP A 8 9.56 -15.42 -9.70
CA ASP A 8 10.08 -15.87 -10.99
C ASP A 8 10.77 -14.73 -11.76
N SER A 9 10.27 -13.50 -11.62
CA SER A 9 10.89 -12.33 -12.25
C SER A 9 12.26 -12.01 -11.64
N THR A 10 12.37 -12.06 -10.31
CA THR A 10 13.63 -11.88 -9.58
C THR A 10 14.62 -13.01 -9.86
N ARG A 11 14.17 -14.26 -9.96
CA ARG A 11 15.00 -15.40 -10.39
C ARG A 11 15.56 -15.22 -11.80
N ARG A 12 14.72 -14.85 -12.78
CA ARG A 12 15.17 -14.60 -14.15
C ARG A 12 16.21 -13.48 -14.20
N LEU A 13 16.00 -12.42 -13.43
CA LEU A 13 16.95 -11.31 -13.34
C LEU A 13 18.27 -11.75 -12.70
N LEU A 14 18.21 -12.53 -11.62
CA LEU A 14 19.38 -13.13 -10.97
C LEU A 14 20.21 -13.95 -11.96
N ASP A 15 19.56 -14.84 -12.72
CA ASP A 15 20.22 -15.70 -13.68
C ASP A 15 20.84 -14.90 -14.84
N ALA A 16 20.12 -13.89 -15.34
CA ALA A 16 20.61 -13.00 -16.39
C ALA A 16 21.85 -12.22 -15.93
N VAL A 17 21.82 -11.67 -14.71
CA VAL A 17 22.95 -10.92 -14.15
C VAL A 17 24.15 -11.84 -13.91
N ARG A 18 23.96 -13.03 -13.34
CA ARG A 18 25.03 -14.02 -13.15
C ARG A 18 25.63 -14.47 -14.48
N LYS A 19 24.79 -14.69 -15.49
CA LYS A 19 25.27 -15.03 -16.85
C LYS A 19 26.14 -13.91 -17.40
N LEU A 20 25.69 -12.67 -17.29
CA LEU A 20 26.43 -11.50 -17.75
C LEU A 20 27.77 -11.34 -17.01
N GLU A 21 27.80 -11.48 -15.68
CA GLU A 21 29.04 -11.46 -14.89
C GLU A 21 30.04 -12.52 -15.40
N ARG A 22 29.58 -13.75 -15.64
CA ARG A 22 30.44 -14.83 -16.17
C ARG A 22 30.94 -14.53 -17.57
N THR A 23 30.09 -14.01 -18.44
CA THR A 23 30.47 -13.63 -19.81
C THR A 23 31.54 -12.53 -19.78
N LEU A 24 31.37 -11.49 -18.95
CA LEU A 24 32.37 -10.42 -18.80
C LEU A 24 33.70 -10.96 -18.26
N GLN A 25 33.68 -11.88 -17.30
CA GLN A 25 34.89 -12.54 -16.81
C GLN A 25 35.58 -13.38 -17.91
N SER A 26 34.81 -14.09 -18.74
CA SER A 26 35.36 -14.92 -19.83
C SER A 26 36.04 -14.10 -20.94
N VAL A 27 35.65 -12.83 -21.12
CA VAL A 27 36.27 -11.89 -22.07
C VAL A 27 37.51 -11.22 -21.46
N GLY A 28 37.93 -11.61 -20.25
CA GLY A 28 39.15 -11.13 -19.60
C GLY A 28 38.98 -9.85 -18.80
N LEU A 29 37.74 -9.41 -18.51
CA LEU A 29 37.56 -8.24 -17.65
C LEU A 29 37.99 -8.54 -16.21
N PRO A 30 38.68 -7.59 -15.54
CA PRO A 30 38.91 -7.62 -14.11
C PRO A 30 37.59 -7.82 -13.34
N ARG A 31 37.65 -8.59 -12.24
CA ARG A 31 36.48 -8.90 -11.40
C ARG A 31 35.67 -7.66 -10.99
N ILE A 32 36.34 -6.53 -10.73
CA ILE A 32 35.67 -5.27 -10.35
C ILE A 32 34.76 -4.79 -11.47
N LEU A 33 35.22 -4.81 -12.72
CA LEU A 33 34.42 -4.39 -13.86
C LEU A 33 33.33 -5.39 -14.20
N ALA A 34 33.60 -6.68 -14.01
CA ALA A 34 32.58 -7.72 -14.17
C ALA A 34 31.41 -7.57 -13.19
N ARG A 35 31.59 -6.88 -12.05
CA ARG A 35 30.52 -6.59 -11.06
C ARG A 35 29.69 -5.34 -11.37
N LEU A 36 30.07 -4.54 -12.38
CA LEU A 36 29.33 -3.33 -12.76
C LEU A 36 27.82 -3.56 -12.99
N PRO A 37 27.36 -4.66 -13.62
CA PRO A 37 25.94 -4.91 -13.79
C PRO A 37 25.17 -4.97 -12.47
N VAL A 38 25.75 -5.56 -11.42
CA VAL A 38 25.13 -5.63 -10.10
C VAL A 38 25.09 -4.27 -9.43
N CYS A 39 26.18 -3.50 -9.52
CA CYS A 39 26.23 -2.14 -8.99
C CYS A 39 25.17 -1.24 -9.66
N TRP A 40 25.05 -1.33 -10.99
CA TRP A 40 24.06 -0.59 -11.75
C TRP A 40 22.63 -1.00 -11.37
N LEU A 41 22.38 -2.31 -11.24
CA LEU A 41 21.08 -2.81 -10.79
C LEU A 41 20.73 -2.31 -9.38
N CYS A 42 21.68 -2.32 -8.45
CA CYS A 42 21.48 -1.75 -7.12
C CYS A 42 21.14 -0.27 -7.17
N TRP A 43 21.86 0.50 -7.99
CA TRP A 43 21.60 1.92 -8.14
C TRP A 43 20.21 2.20 -8.72
N HIS A 44 19.83 1.46 -9.78
CA HIS A 44 18.52 1.55 -10.40
C HIS A 44 17.42 1.25 -9.38
N TYR A 45 17.57 0.16 -8.62
CA TYR A 45 16.62 -0.21 -7.59
C TYR A 45 16.52 0.84 -6.46
N CYS A 46 17.65 1.43 -6.03
CA CYS A 46 17.61 2.54 -5.07
C CYS A 46 16.76 3.71 -5.57
N ARG A 47 16.89 4.08 -6.86
CA ARG A 47 16.07 5.14 -7.45
C ARG A 47 14.60 4.77 -7.54
N THR A 48 14.29 3.52 -7.87
CA THR A 48 12.91 3.03 -7.86
C THR A 48 12.31 3.10 -6.46
N LEU A 49 13.08 2.73 -5.43
CA LEU A 49 12.65 2.85 -4.03
C LEU A 49 12.39 4.30 -3.64
N ASP A 50 13.29 5.23 -3.98
CA ASP A 50 13.13 6.65 -3.67
C ASP A 50 11.81 7.20 -4.26
N GLN A 51 11.49 6.85 -5.51
CA GLN A 51 10.22 7.22 -6.14
C GLN A 51 9.00 6.60 -5.45
N LYS A 52 9.08 5.31 -5.09
CA LYS A 52 7.99 4.63 -4.37
C LYS A 52 7.78 5.22 -2.98
N ILE A 53 8.84 5.55 -2.25
CA ILE A 53 8.79 6.22 -0.95
C ILE A 53 8.01 7.54 -1.04
N VAL A 54 8.32 8.38 -2.03
CA VAL A 54 7.61 9.65 -2.23
C VAL A 54 6.12 9.43 -2.48
N ARG A 55 5.77 8.43 -3.30
CA ARG A 55 4.36 8.11 -3.60
C ARG A 55 3.61 7.61 -2.38
N ILE A 56 4.18 6.68 -1.61
CA ILE A 56 3.53 6.14 -0.42
C ILE A 56 3.39 7.22 0.66
N ARG A 57 4.38 8.09 0.85
CA ARG A 57 4.25 9.25 1.75
C ARG A 57 3.09 10.17 1.37
N ARG A 58 2.87 10.40 0.09
CA ARG A 58 1.73 11.19 -0.39
C ARG A 58 0.40 10.50 -0.06
N ILE A 59 0.32 9.19 -0.20
CA ILE A 59 -0.87 8.42 0.18
C ILE A 59 -1.10 8.48 1.70
N ALA A 60 -0.03 8.29 2.50
CA ALA A 60 -0.10 8.42 3.95
C ALA A 60 -0.62 9.79 4.38
N GLY A 61 -0.09 10.87 3.79
CA GLY A 61 -0.55 12.23 4.06
C GLY A 61 -2.01 12.46 3.68
N LYS A 62 -2.54 11.75 2.67
CA LYS A 62 -3.99 11.78 2.39
C LYS A 62 -4.78 11.13 3.52
N PHE A 63 -4.37 9.97 4.03
CA PHE A 63 -5.05 9.35 5.16
C PHE A 63 -5.09 10.26 6.40
N GLU A 64 -3.97 10.92 6.70
CA GLU A 64 -3.88 11.88 7.81
C GLU A 64 -4.79 13.10 7.62
N GLN A 65 -5.01 13.56 6.38
CA GLN A 65 -5.91 14.68 6.08
C GLN A 65 -7.39 14.27 6.13
N TRP A 66 -7.71 13.05 5.69
CA TRP A 66 -9.09 12.58 5.59
C TRP A 66 -9.66 12.13 6.93
N LEU A 67 -8.82 11.59 7.83
CA LEU A 67 -9.27 11.11 9.13
C LEU A 67 -9.95 12.20 9.99
N PRO A 68 -9.39 13.42 10.14
CA PRO A 68 -10.08 14.52 10.81
C PRO A 68 -11.38 14.94 10.12
N ALA A 69 -11.42 14.87 8.78
CA ALA A 69 -12.63 15.22 8.03
C ALA A 69 -13.76 14.23 8.31
N ILE A 70 -13.49 12.91 8.26
CA ILE A 70 -14.46 11.87 8.61
C ILE A 70 -14.98 12.07 10.05
N ARG A 71 -14.08 12.37 10.99
CA ARG A 71 -14.46 12.66 12.38
C ARG A 71 -15.30 13.94 12.50
N ALA A 72 -15.01 14.99 11.73
CA ALA A 72 -15.82 16.19 11.70
C ALA A 72 -17.24 15.91 11.18
N TYR A 73 -17.37 15.06 10.15
CA TYR A 73 -18.68 14.61 9.66
C TYR A 73 -19.44 13.72 10.65
N SER A 74 -18.75 13.08 11.60
CA SER A 74 -19.41 12.33 12.69
C SER A 74 -19.99 13.22 13.81
N GLY A 75 -19.77 14.54 13.75
CA GLY A 75 -20.35 15.51 14.68
C GLY A 75 -21.86 15.73 14.49
N GLU A 76 -22.48 16.44 15.43
CA GLU A 76 -23.93 16.69 15.46
C GLU A 76 -24.42 17.49 14.22
N GLY A 77 -25.42 16.97 13.52
CA GLY A 77 -26.17 17.73 12.51
C GLY A 77 -26.62 16.94 11.29
N ALA A 78 -27.13 17.67 10.29
CA ALA A 78 -27.57 17.09 9.01
C ALA A 78 -26.41 16.52 8.17
N ALA A 79 -25.19 17.04 8.34
CA ALA A 79 -23.98 16.61 7.65
C ALA A 79 -23.59 15.14 7.95
N GLN A 80 -24.05 14.59 9.07
CA GLN A 80 -23.79 13.20 9.47
C GLN A 80 -24.51 12.18 8.58
N LEU A 81 -25.54 12.61 7.84
CA LEU A 81 -26.25 11.77 6.87
C LEU A 81 -25.77 11.97 5.42
N GLU A 82 -24.98 13.00 5.16
CA GLU A 82 -24.48 13.34 3.82
C GLU A 82 -23.29 12.47 3.41
N LEU A 83 -22.54 11.93 4.38
CA LEU A 83 -21.42 11.03 4.16
C LEU A 83 -21.77 9.62 4.63
N ILE A 84 -22.50 8.85 3.83
CA ILE A 84 -22.71 7.42 4.10
C ILE A 84 -22.10 6.64 2.94
N ASP A 85 -21.15 5.76 3.22
CA ASP A 85 -20.53 4.87 2.22
C ASP A 85 -21.48 3.69 1.92
N VAL A 86 -22.62 3.99 1.28
CA VAL A 86 -23.72 3.01 1.07
C VAL A 86 -23.28 1.79 0.25
N ASP A 87 -22.35 1.98 -0.69
CA ASP A 87 -21.84 0.91 -1.57
C ASP A 87 -20.51 0.31 -1.09
N LEU A 88 -20.01 0.74 0.07
CA LEU A 88 -18.71 0.35 0.63
C LEU A 88 -17.53 0.65 -0.32
N SER A 89 -17.71 1.56 -1.28
CA SER A 89 -16.71 1.87 -2.30
C SER A 89 -15.46 2.48 -1.69
N MET A 90 -15.62 3.42 -0.75
CA MET A 90 -14.48 4.01 -0.06
C MET A 90 -13.74 2.97 0.79
N ARG A 91 -14.47 2.10 1.50
CA ARG A 91 -13.86 0.99 2.24
C ARG A 91 -13.07 0.06 1.31
N ASN A 92 -13.62 -0.28 0.16
CA ASN A 92 -12.97 -1.16 -0.82
C ASN A 92 -11.69 -0.52 -1.40
N ASP A 93 -11.72 0.78 -1.71
CA ASP A 93 -10.54 1.51 -2.19
C ASP A 93 -9.40 1.53 -1.17
N ILE A 94 -9.73 1.71 0.12
CA ILE A 94 -8.75 1.63 1.21
C ILE A 94 -8.18 0.21 1.31
N GLU A 95 -9.03 -0.82 1.18
CA GLU A 95 -8.61 -2.22 1.24
C GLU A 95 -7.67 -2.59 0.08
N VAL A 96 -8.01 -2.20 -1.14
CA VAL A 96 -7.16 -2.39 -2.33
C VAL A 96 -5.83 -1.68 -2.16
N THR A 97 -5.82 -0.47 -1.60
CA THR A 97 -4.60 0.28 -1.32
C THR A 97 -3.72 -0.45 -0.30
N LYS A 98 -4.31 -0.97 0.78
CA LYS A 98 -3.61 -1.75 1.80
C LYS A 98 -3.01 -3.04 1.24
N ASN A 99 -3.77 -3.78 0.44
CA ASN A 99 -3.30 -5.00 -0.23
C ASN A 99 -2.12 -4.69 -1.16
N THR A 100 -2.21 -3.60 -1.92
CA THR A 100 -1.10 -3.14 -2.78
C THR A 100 0.15 -2.80 -1.96
N MET A 101 0.01 -2.18 -0.78
CA MET A 101 1.15 -1.90 0.11
C MET A 101 1.79 -3.20 0.62
N TRP A 102 1.00 -4.22 0.95
CA TRP A 102 1.52 -5.54 1.35
C TRP A 102 2.27 -6.26 0.23
N GLU A 103 1.77 -6.20 -1.00
CA GLU A 103 2.47 -6.73 -2.16
C GLU A 103 3.81 -6.02 -2.39
N LEU A 104 3.82 -4.68 -2.31
CA LEU A 104 5.05 -3.88 -2.44
C LEU A 104 6.08 -4.25 -1.36
N ARG A 105 5.63 -4.53 -0.14
CA ARG A 105 6.49 -5.05 0.93
C ARG A 105 7.10 -6.39 0.53
N SER A 106 6.31 -7.34 0.04
CA SER A 106 6.82 -8.64 -0.43
C SER A 106 7.89 -8.46 -1.51
N TYR A 107 7.62 -7.62 -2.51
CA TYR A 107 8.57 -7.36 -3.60
C TYR A 107 9.86 -6.72 -3.09
N CYS A 108 9.78 -5.81 -2.12
CA CYS A 108 10.95 -5.19 -1.53
C CYS A 108 11.86 -6.22 -0.83
N LEU A 109 11.26 -7.20 -0.14
CA LEU A 109 11.98 -8.29 0.53
C LEU A 109 12.60 -9.26 -0.47
N ASP A 110 11.88 -9.64 -1.51
CA ASP A 110 12.38 -10.56 -2.54
C ASP A 110 13.57 -9.97 -3.31
N VAL A 111 13.51 -8.68 -3.65
CA VAL A 111 14.65 -7.99 -4.28
C VAL A 111 15.84 -7.88 -3.32
N GLY A 112 15.58 -7.68 -2.01
CA GLY A 112 16.64 -7.75 -0.99
C GLY A 112 17.36 -9.10 -0.98
N ARG A 113 16.59 -10.19 -0.92
CA ARG A 113 17.12 -11.55 -0.99
C ARG A 113 17.89 -11.81 -2.29
N MET A 114 17.45 -11.26 -3.42
CA MET A 114 18.15 -11.36 -4.69
C MET A 114 19.55 -10.74 -4.62
N PHE A 115 19.72 -9.56 -4.01
CA PHE A 115 21.04 -8.95 -3.82
C PHE A 115 21.92 -9.77 -2.86
N ASP A 116 21.35 -10.33 -1.80
CA ASP A 116 22.06 -11.23 -0.90
C ASP A 116 22.57 -12.49 -1.65
N GLN A 117 21.75 -13.06 -2.53
CA GLN A 117 22.12 -14.20 -3.38
C GLN A 117 23.17 -13.86 -4.44
N LEU A 118 23.30 -12.59 -4.84
CA LEU A 118 24.39 -12.08 -5.69
C LEU A 118 25.68 -11.83 -4.89
N GLY A 119 25.63 -11.93 -3.56
CA GLY A 119 26.72 -11.58 -2.66
C GLY A 119 27.00 -10.08 -2.66
N TYR A 120 26.00 -9.24 -2.94
CA TYR A 120 26.15 -7.80 -3.03
C TYR A 120 25.50 -7.10 -1.83
N GLN A 121 26.29 -6.33 -1.09
CA GLN A 121 25.81 -5.58 0.07
C GLN A 121 26.03 -4.08 -0.12
N SER A 122 24.97 -3.31 0.09
CA SER A 122 25.03 -1.84 0.10
C SER A 122 24.31 -1.32 1.34
N GLN A 123 24.98 -0.46 2.11
CA GLN A 123 24.34 0.22 3.25
C GLN A 123 23.25 1.19 2.78
N GLY A 124 23.49 1.89 1.66
CA GLY A 124 22.52 2.82 1.09
C GLY A 124 21.24 2.14 0.63
N LEU A 125 21.36 0.92 0.11
CA LEU A 125 20.22 0.07 -0.24
C LEU A 125 19.44 -0.36 1.01
N ARG A 126 20.14 -0.91 2.01
CA ARG A 126 19.53 -1.38 3.26
C ARG A 126 18.76 -0.26 3.97
N ARG A 127 19.33 0.94 4.07
CA ARG A 127 18.67 2.11 4.66
C ARG A 127 17.38 2.48 3.93
N ARG A 128 17.40 2.49 2.58
CA ARG A 128 16.21 2.79 1.77
C ARG A 128 15.14 1.72 1.88
N GLN A 129 15.53 0.44 1.90
CA GLN A 129 14.59 -0.66 2.12
C GLN A 129 13.93 -0.56 3.50
N ALA A 130 14.72 -0.34 4.56
CA ALA A 130 14.19 -0.17 5.90
C ALA A 130 13.20 1.01 5.98
N LEU A 131 13.57 2.16 5.42
CA LEU A 131 12.70 3.34 5.36
C LEU A 131 11.40 3.04 4.58
N PHE A 132 11.50 2.37 3.43
CA PHE A 132 10.33 2.01 2.62
C PHE A 132 9.39 1.07 3.36
N LEU A 133 9.93 0.04 4.03
CA LEU A 133 9.15 -0.90 4.82
C LEU A 133 8.46 -0.22 6.00
N GLN A 134 9.17 0.65 6.71
CA GLN A 134 8.62 1.43 7.82
C GLN A 134 7.44 2.30 7.37
N ILE A 135 7.59 3.00 6.23
CA ILE A 135 6.52 3.86 5.70
C ILE A 135 5.32 3.04 5.23
N LEU A 136 5.54 1.86 4.64
CA LEU A 136 4.44 0.97 4.28
C LEU A 136 3.65 0.53 5.51
N GLU A 137 4.34 0.10 6.56
CA GLU A 137 3.73 -0.33 7.81
C GLU A 137 2.93 0.80 8.48
N SER A 138 3.52 1.98 8.61
CA SER A 138 2.82 3.13 9.18
C SER A 138 1.60 3.54 8.33
N SER A 139 1.72 3.47 7.00
CA SER A 139 0.61 3.80 6.09
C SER A 139 -0.54 2.79 6.20
N CYS A 140 -0.23 1.49 6.37
CA CYS A 140 -1.24 0.47 6.61
C CYS A 140 -1.98 0.72 7.93
N VAL A 141 -1.29 1.12 8.99
CA VAL A 141 -1.92 1.48 10.27
C VAL A 141 -2.86 2.68 10.10
N SER A 142 -2.44 3.73 9.40
CA SER A 142 -3.30 4.88 9.10
C SER A 142 -4.52 4.50 8.27
N ALA A 143 -4.35 3.60 7.28
CA ALA A 143 -5.44 3.08 6.46
C ALA A 143 -6.47 2.31 7.29
N CYS A 144 -6.03 1.40 8.18
CA CYS A 144 -6.91 0.68 9.09
C CYS A 144 -7.67 1.65 10.02
N THR A 145 -6.95 2.61 10.61
CA THR A 145 -7.57 3.62 11.49
C THR A 145 -8.66 4.43 10.75
N MET A 146 -8.43 4.75 9.48
CA MET A 146 -9.42 5.44 8.65
C MET A 146 -10.62 4.53 8.33
N GLN A 147 -10.40 3.25 8.02
CA GLN A 147 -11.47 2.26 7.82
C GLN A 147 -12.34 2.11 9.07
N ASP A 148 -11.74 2.07 10.26
CA ASP A 148 -12.47 1.95 11.51
C ASP A 148 -13.32 3.19 11.79
N ALA A 149 -12.75 4.39 11.58
CA ALA A 149 -13.47 5.65 11.74
C ALA A 149 -14.64 5.78 10.75
N LEU A 150 -14.47 5.32 9.51
CA LEU A 150 -15.54 5.28 8.52
C LEU A 150 -16.64 4.30 8.94
N ALA A 151 -16.27 3.12 9.44
CA ALA A 151 -17.21 2.13 9.95
C ALA A 151 -18.08 2.68 11.10
N GLU A 152 -17.44 3.39 12.03
CA GLU A 152 -18.12 4.01 13.17
C GLU A 152 -19.10 5.09 12.71
N HIS A 153 -18.67 5.94 11.78
CA HIS A 153 -19.51 6.98 11.18
C HIS A 153 -20.73 6.37 10.48
N ASP A 154 -20.53 5.42 9.56
CA ASP A 154 -21.60 4.79 8.79
C ASP A 154 -22.63 4.12 9.71
N ASN A 155 -22.18 3.41 10.75
CA ASN A 155 -23.07 2.76 11.71
C ASN A 155 -23.92 3.77 12.49
N ALA A 156 -23.33 4.89 12.92
CA ALA A 156 -24.05 5.96 13.61
C ALA A 156 -25.07 6.63 12.67
N ALA A 157 -24.67 6.93 11.43
CA ALA A 157 -25.54 7.52 10.42
C ALA A 157 -26.74 6.62 10.10
N LEU A 158 -26.50 5.32 9.88
CA LEU A 158 -27.55 4.33 9.64
C LEU A 158 -28.49 4.17 10.84
N ALA A 159 -27.98 4.20 12.08
CA ALA A 159 -28.81 4.14 13.28
C ALA A 159 -29.77 5.34 13.36
N MET A 160 -29.29 6.55 13.05
CA MET A 160 -30.14 7.73 13.01
C MET A 160 -31.19 7.68 11.90
N LEU A 161 -30.84 7.19 10.70
CA LEU A 161 -31.81 7.00 9.62
C LEU A 161 -32.93 6.04 10.04
N ARG A 162 -32.57 4.91 10.66
CA ARG A 162 -33.55 3.93 11.18
C ARG A 162 -34.45 4.56 12.25
N ALA A 163 -33.89 5.36 13.16
CA ALA A 163 -34.66 6.06 14.17
C ALA A 163 -35.64 7.08 13.57
N ARG A 164 -35.20 7.87 12.57
CA ARG A 164 -36.06 8.81 11.85
C ARG A 164 -37.19 8.10 11.11
N GLN A 165 -36.89 7.02 10.38
CA GLN A 165 -37.89 6.21 9.70
C GLN A 165 -38.91 5.60 10.66
N ALA A 166 -38.48 5.11 11.83
CA ALA A 166 -39.38 4.58 12.84
C ALA A 166 -40.33 5.67 13.38
N LEU A 167 -39.81 6.88 13.58
CA LEU A 167 -40.57 8.03 14.08
C LEU A 167 -41.55 8.57 13.03
N GLU A 168 -41.16 8.57 11.75
CA GLU A 168 -42.04 8.89 10.62
C GLU A 168 -43.15 7.86 10.45
N ARG A 169 -42.85 6.55 10.51
CA ARG A 169 -43.86 5.48 10.47
C ARG A 169 -44.85 5.57 11.63
N ALA A 170 -44.37 5.90 12.83
CA ALA A 170 -45.24 6.15 13.99
C ALA A 170 -46.12 7.40 13.81
N ARG A 171 -45.68 8.39 13.04
CA ARG A 171 -46.46 9.61 12.72
C ARG A 171 -47.47 9.39 11.59
N THR A 172 -47.15 8.58 10.59
CA THR A 172 -48.05 8.30 9.45
C THR A 172 -49.05 7.18 9.73
N GLY A 173 -48.89 6.42 10.81
CA GLY A 173 -49.84 5.38 11.23
C GLY A 173 -49.87 4.15 10.33
N GLU A 174 -48.86 3.96 9.47
CA GLU A 174 -48.71 2.76 8.66
C GLU A 174 -48.33 1.57 9.56
N ALA A 175 -49.28 0.68 9.82
CA ALA A 175 -49.07 -0.60 10.46
C ALA A 175 -48.15 -1.49 9.58
N PRO A 176 -47.29 -2.33 10.18
CA PRO A 176 -46.44 -3.24 9.42
C PRO A 176 -47.31 -4.19 8.59
N ALA A 177 -47.10 -4.20 7.28
CA ALA A 177 -47.62 -5.25 6.41
C ALA A 177 -46.97 -6.58 6.84
N VAL A 178 -47.81 -7.48 7.33
CA VAL A 178 -47.50 -8.86 7.74
C VAL A 178 -47.04 -9.68 6.55
#